data_AF-A0A507B553-F1
#
_entry.id   AF-A0A507B553-F1
#
_cell.length_a   1.000
_cell.length_b   1.000
_cell.length_c   1.000
_cell.angle_alpha   90.00
_cell.angle_beta   90.00
_cell.angle_gamma   90.00
#
_symmetry.space_group_name_H-M   'P 1'
#
loop_
_entity.id
_entity.type
_entity.pdbx_description
1 polymer ?
#
loop_
_entity_poly.entity_id
_entity_poly.type
_entity_poly.pdbx_seq_one_letter_code
_entity_poly.pdbx_strand_id
1 'polypeptide(L)'
;MSGSRSANNAPSFTMEQAGAEIQRLSALVQALQAGGTQSAKYEVPPMYGGSKEGLRGFLTQCRGYLVKYKPNFPYLDDQVLFAATRLEGEALAWFEPMWRNYLEHPKNDRDPKAQAIFAGGFVMFEKAIKAAFGDPDEERTAERQLMALR
;
A
#
# COMPACT_ATOMS: atom_id res chain seq x y z
N MET A 1 -36.42 -45.02 -47.53
CA MET A 1 -35.76 -43.73 -47.85
C MET A 1 -36.48 -42.62 -47.09
N SER A 2 -35.76 -41.54 -46.82
CA SER A 2 -36.22 -40.26 -46.24
C SER A 2 -36.25 -40.19 -44.71
N GLY A 3 -35.13 -39.70 -44.19
CA GLY A 3 -35.04 -39.11 -42.86
C GLY A 3 -35.53 -37.67 -42.84
N SER A 4 -35.81 -37.17 -41.64
CA SER A 4 -36.00 -35.75 -41.38
C SER A 4 -35.40 -35.45 -40.01
N ARG A 5 -34.12 -35.03 -40.01
CA ARG A 5 -33.49 -34.38 -38.85
C ARG A 5 -33.98 -32.93 -38.84
N SER A 6 -34.84 -32.57 -37.89
CA SER A 6 -35.11 -31.17 -37.58
C SER A 6 -33.93 -30.55 -36.82
N ALA A 7 -33.55 -29.37 -37.27
CA ALA A 7 -32.34 -28.65 -36.95
C ALA A 7 -32.25 -28.19 -35.49
N ASN A 8 -31.05 -28.33 -34.92
CA ASN A 8 -30.62 -27.65 -33.70
C ASN A 8 -30.62 -26.14 -33.94
N ASN A 9 -31.47 -25.41 -33.23
CA ASN A 9 -31.52 -23.95 -33.23
C ASN A 9 -30.68 -23.45 -32.05
N ALA A 10 -29.35 -23.39 -32.22
CA ALA A 10 -28.49 -22.62 -31.32
C ALA A 10 -28.49 -21.16 -31.79
N PRO A 11 -28.57 -20.16 -30.90
CA PRO A 11 -28.50 -18.76 -31.30
C PRO A 11 -27.13 -18.48 -31.92
N SER A 12 -27.10 -18.32 -33.25
CA SER A 12 -25.91 -17.92 -34.00
C SER A 12 -25.62 -16.46 -33.68
N PHE A 13 -24.58 -16.20 -32.90
CA PHE A 13 -24.04 -14.85 -32.73
C PHE A 13 -23.59 -14.34 -34.11
N THR A 14 -24.26 -13.30 -34.63
CA THR A 14 -24.03 -12.86 -36.01
C THR A 14 -22.74 -12.06 -36.10
N MET A 15 -22.11 -12.05 -37.28
CA MET A 15 -20.88 -11.27 -37.52
C MET A 15 -21.08 -9.77 -37.24
N GLU A 16 -22.30 -9.28 -37.43
CA GLU A 16 -22.71 -7.91 -37.13
C GLU A 16 -22.74 -7.63 -35.62
N GLN A 17 -23.26 -8.57 -34.82
CA GLN A 17 -23.22 -8.49 -33.36
C GLN A 17 -21.78 -8.54 -32.83
N ALA A 18 -20.92 -9.36 -33.44
CA ALA A 18 -19.50 -9.41 -33.10
C ALA A 18 -18.77 -8.10 -33.43
N GLY A 19 -19.04 -7.50 -34.58
CA GLY A 19 -18.46 -6.20 -34.96
C GLY A 19 -18.89 -5.07 -34.02
N ALA A 20 -20.17 -5.01 -33.67
CA ALA A 20 -20.70 -4.03 -32.73
C ALA A 20 -20.08 -4.16 -31.33
N GLU A 21 -19.88 -5.39 -30.85
CA GLU A 21 -19.27 -5.64 -29.54
C GLU A 21 -17.78 -5.29 -29.53
N ILE A 22 -17.03 -5.62 -30.59
CA ILE A 22 -15.62 -5.23 -30.73
C ILE A 22 -15.49 -3.70 -30.71
N GLN A 23 -16.36 -2.98 -31.42
CA GLN A 23 -16.37 -1.51 -31.40
C GLN A 23 -16.66 -0.97 -30.00
N ARG A 24 -17.67 -1.52 -29.31
CA ARG A 24 -18.01 -1.12 -27.95
C ARG A 24 -16.86 -1.34 -26.97
N LEU A 25 -16.21 -2.51 -27.03
CA LEU A 25 -15.07 -2.83 -26.19
C LEU A 25 -13.88 -1.91 -26.50
N SER A 26 -13.63 -1.63 -27.78
CA SER A 26 -12.54 -0.71 -28.18
C SER A 26 -12.77 0.70 -27.64
N ALA A 27 -14.01 1.21 -27.68
CA ALA A 27 -14.37 2.52 -27.13
C ALA A 27 -14.22 2.57 -25.61
N LEU A 28 -14.58 1.49 -24.90
CA LEU A 28 -14.37 1.40 -23.45
C LEU A 28 -12.87 1.41 -23.10
N VAL A 29 -12.06 0.65 -23.82
CA VAL A 29 -10.60 0.63 -23.64
C VAL A 29 -9.99 2.01 -23.89
N GLN A 30 -10.40 2.68 -24.97
CA GLN A 30 -9.94 4.04 -25.26
C GLN A 30 -10.36 5.05 -24.19
N ALA A 31 -11.59 4.98 -23.68
CA ALA A 31 -12.06 5.85 -22.61
C ALA A 31 -11.29 5.61 -21.30
N LEU A 32 -10.97 4.36 -20.97
CA LEU A 32 -10.14 4.01 -19.82
C LEU A 32 -8.69 4.49 -19.98
N GLN A 33 -8.14 4.44 -21.19
CA GLN A 33 -6.80 4.94 -21.50
C GLN A 33 -6.74 6.48 -21.50
N ALA A 34 -7.77 7.15 -22.02
CA ALA A 34 -7.89 8.62 -22.03
C ALA A 34 -8.20 9.19 -20.64
N GLY A 35 -8.85 8.40 -19.77
CA GLY A 35 -9.13 8.71 -18.37
C GLY A 35 -7.92 8.62 -17.44
N GLY A 36 -6.70 8.70 -17.97
CA GLY A 36 -5.48 8.86 -17.19
C GLY A 36 -5.55 10.17 -16.42
N THR A 37 -6.11 10.14 -15.21
CA THR A 37 -6.15 11.27 -14.30
C THR A 37 -4.69 11.63 -14.03
N GLN A 38 -4.27 12.83 -14.44
CA GLN A 38 -3.01 13.40 -13.97
C GLN A 38 -3.13 13.61 -12.46
N SER A 39 -2.90 12.57 -11.69
CA SER A 39 -2.86 12.66 -10.25
C SER A 39 -1.61 13.43 -9.89
N ALA A 40 -1.75 14.52 -9.12
CA ALA A 40 -0.60 15.19 -8.52
C ALA A 40 0.30 14.13 -7.85
N LYS A 41 1.55 14.05 -8.32
CA LYS A 41 2.54 13.11 -7.78
C LYS A 41 3.02 13.68 -6.46
N TYR A 42 2.60 13.06 -5.36
CA TYR A 42 3.14 13.37 -4.04
C TYR A 42 4.59 12.93 -3.96
N GLU A 43 5.41 13.76 -3.34
CA GLU A 43 6.80 13.45 -3.06
C GLU A 43 6.90 12.21 -2.17
N VAL A 44 7.93 11.41 -2.44
CA VAL A 44 8.24 10.23 -1.62
C VAL A 44 8.77 10.74 -0.28
N PRO A 45 8.35 10.14 0.86
CA PRO A 45 8.87 10.52 2.18
C PRO A 45 10.40 10.51 2.21
N PRO A 46 11.02 11.46 2.92
CA PRO A 46 12.46 11.52 3.07
C PRO A 46 12.98 10.32 3.87
N MET A 47 14.29 10.08 3.77
CA MET A 47 14.95 9.07 4.58
C MET A 47 14.93 9.46 6.06
N TYR A 48 14.86 8.46 6.94
CA TYR A 48 14.85 8.64 8.38
C TYR A 48 16.00 7.86 9.04
N GLY A 49 16.89 8.60 9.70
CA GLY A 49 18.09 8.06 10.33
C GLY A 49 17.96 7.63 11.79
N GLY A 50 16.84 7.95 12.46
CA GLY A 50 16.64 7.63 13.89
C GLY A 50 16.55 8.84 14.83
N SER A 51 16.54 10.08 14.32
CA SER A 51 16.42 11.27 15.19
C SER A 51 15.03 11.37 15.83
N LYS A 52 14.99 11.80 17.09
CA LYS A 52 13.74 11.98 17.83
C LYS A 52 12.87 13.07 17.19
N GLU A 53 13.47 14.20 16.85
CA GLU A 53 12.81 15.37 16.25
C GLU A 53 12.26 15.08 14.85
N GLY A 54 12.92 14.18 14.12
CA GLY A 54 12.54 13.79 12.76
C GLY A 54 11.41 12.76 12.70
N LEU A 55 11.18 12.00 13.78
CA LEU A 55 10.28 10.85 13.76
C LEU A 55 8.84 11.23 13.40
N ARG A 56 8.30 12.26 14.04
CA ARG A 56 6.93 12.72 13.79
C ARG A 56 6.72 13.15 12.33
N GLY A 57 7.68 13.89 11.77
CA GLY A 57 7.64 14.34 10.38
C GLY A 57 7.72 13.18 9.40
N PHE A 58 8.61 12.22 9.66
CA PHE A 58 8.75 10.99 8.88
C PHE A 58 7.45 10.17 8.84
N LEU A 59 6.86 9.89 10.01
CA LEU A 59 5.63 9.10 10.11
C LEU A 59 4.44 9.78 9.44
N THR A 60 4.32 11.10 9.58
CA THR A 60 3.25 11.89 8.95
C THR A 60 3.33 11.81 7.42
N GLN A 61 4.53 11.94 6.86
CA GLN A 61 4.75 11.86 5.41
C GLN A 61 4.50 10.46 4.88
N CYS A 62 4.96 9.41 5.57
CA CYS A 62 4.66 8.03 5.21
C CYS A 62 3.15 7.76 5.21
N ARG A 63 2.44 8.19 6.26
CA ARG A 63 0.98 8.04 6.34
C ARG A 63 0.27 8.75 5.18
N GLY A 64 0.66 9.99 4.88
CA GLY A 64 0.09 10.76 3.76
C GLY A 64 0.32 10.06 2.42
N TYR A 65 1.52 9.53 2.19
CA TYR A 65 1.85 8.78 0.98
C TYR A 65 1.01 7.50 0.85
N LEU A 66 0.92 6.70 1.92
CA LEU A 66 0.14 5.46 1.93
C LEU A 66 -1.36 5.71 1.71
N VAL A 67 -1.91 6.80 2.27
CA VAL A 67 -3.31 7.20 2.03
C VAL A 67 -3.52 7.59 0.57
N LYS A 68 -2.61 8.39 0.00
CA LYS A 68 -2.72 8.87 -1.38
C LYS A 68 -2.62 7.73 -2.39
N TYR A 69 -1.69 6.81 -2.17
CA TYR A 69 -1.38 5.72 -3.09
C TYR A 69 -1.90 4.37 -2.58
N LYS A 70 -2.97 4.37 -1.78
CA LYS A 70 -3.58 3.16 -1.21
C LYS A 70 -3.77 2.01 -2.23
N PRO A 71 -4.20 2.24 -3.48
CA PRO A 71 -4.31 1.16 -4.47
C PRO A 71 -2.99 0.44 -4.79
N ASN A 72 -1.84 1.10 -4.57
CA ASN A 72 -0.50 0.54 -4.80
C ASN A 72 0.00 -0.30 -3.61
N PHE A 73 -0.68 -0.26 -2.46
CA PHE A 73 -0.35 -1.00 -1.25
C PHE A 73 -1.54 -1.85 -0.81
N PRO A 74 -1.94 -2.86 -1.62
CA PRO A 74 -3.12 -3.68 -1.35
C PRO A 74 -2.97 -4.53 -0.08
N TYR A 75 -1.74 -4.85 0.32
CA TYR A 75 -1.47 -5.66 1.51
C TYR A 75 -0.84 -4.82 2.64
N LEU A 76 -1.04 -5.27 3.88
CA LEU A 76 -0.58 -4.55 5.07
C LEU A 76 0.95 -4.53 5.18
N ASP A 77 1.58 -5.64 4.84
CA ASP A 77 3.03 -5.81 4.77
C ASP A 77 3.66 -4.91 3.71
N ASP A 78 3.02 -4.65 2.56
CA ASP A 78 3.52 -3.70 1.55
C ASP A 78 3.74 -2.30 2.14
N GLN A 79 2.88 -1.88 3.07
CA GLN A 79 2.98 -0.58 3.74
C GLN A 79 4.21 -0.53 4.65
N VAL A 80 4.50 -1.62 5.35
CA VAL A 80 5.68 -1.77 6.22
C VAL A 80 6.94 -1.82 5.37
N LEU A 81 6.93 -2.59 4.28
CA LEU A 81 8.05 -2.69 3.34
C LEU A 81 8.39 -1.31 2.76
N PHE A 82 7.38 -0.55 2.34
CA PHE A 82 7.58 0.81 1.87
C PHE A 82 8.25 1.69 2.93
N ALA A 83 7.71 1.73 4.15
CA ALA A 83 8.28 2.53 5.23
C ALA A 83 9.71 2.10 5.58
N ALA A 84 9.99 0.79 5.55
CA ALA A 84 11.31 0.24 5.79
C ALA A 84 12.33 0.69 4.73
N THR A 85 11.93 0.82 3.45
CA THR A 85 12.80 1.36 2.40
C THR A 85 13.19 2.83 2.58
N ARG A 86 12.54 3.52 3.52
CA ARG A 86 12.82 4.92 3.87
C ARG A 86 13.66 5.04 5.14
N LEU A 87 14.10 3.94 5.73
CA LEU A 87 14.99 3.95 6.89
C LEU A 87 16.45 3.99 6.44
N GLU A 88 17.28 4.69 7.19
CA GLU A 88 18.73 4.70 7.06
C GLU A 88 19.39 4.74 8.44
N GLY A 89 20.72 4.65 8.48
CA GLY A 89 21.49 4.80 9.71
C GLY A 89 21.02 3.89 10.85
N GLU A 90 20.83 4.46 12.03
CA GLU A 90 20.45 3.74 13.24
C GLU A 90 19.04 3.14 13.15
N ALA A 91 18.10 3.85 12.53
CA ALA A 91 16.74 3.35 12.33
C ALA A 91 16.71 2.10 11.43
N LEU A 92 17.52 2.09 10.36
CA LEU A 92 17.67 0.90 9.53
C LEU A 92 18.35 -0.22 10.32
N ALA A 93 19.46 0.05 11.01
CA ALA A 93 20.15 -0.96 11.80
C ALA A 93 19.25 -1.64 12.85
N TRP A 94 18.32 -0.88 13.45
CA TRP A 94 17.32 -1.40 14.37
C TRP A 94 16.27 -2.29 13.68
N PHE A 95 15.78 -1.89 12.50
CA PHE A 95 14.69 -2.60 11.81
C PHE A 95 15.18 -3.79 10.96
N GLU A 96 16.42 -3.72 10.48
CA GLU A 96 17.01 -4.64 9.51
C GLU A 96 16.89 -6.11 9.92
N PRO A 97 17.14 -6.54 11.17
CA PRO A 97 16.99 -7.95 11.54
C PRO A 97 15.55 -8.47 11.41
N MET A 98 14.56 -7.64 11.76
CA MET A 98 13.14 -8.00 11.61
C MET A 98 12.73 -8.02 10.13
N TRP A 99 13.25 -7.07 9.36
CA TRP A 99 13.00 -6.99 7.92
C TRP A 99 13.62 -8.19 7.19
N ARG A 100 14.88 -8.53 7.48
CA ARG A 100 15.57 -9.70 6.92
C ARG A 100 14.84 -10.99 7.28
N ASN A 101 14.47 -11.17 8.56
CA ASN A 101 13.71 -12.33 8.98
C ASN A 101 12.40 -12.50 8.18
N TYR A 102 11.67 -11.41 7.96
CA TYR A 102 10.45 -11.42 7.14
C TYR A 102 10.69 -11.87 5.69
N LEU A 103 11.79 -11.42 5.07
CA LEU A 103 12.13 -11.71 3.68
C LEU A 103 12.67 -13.14 3.48
N GLU A 104 13.44 -13.66 4.45
CA GLU A 104 14.14 -14.94 4.30
C GLU A 104 13.35 -16.15 4.81
N HIS A 105 12.33 -15.94 5.66
CA HIS A 105 11.60 -17.03 6.30
C HIS A 105 10.13 -17.08 5.86
N PRO A 106 9.56 -18.28 5.66
CA PRO A 106 8.13 -18.44 5.44
C PRO A 106 7.36 -18.02 6.69
N LYS A 107 6.07 -17.65 6.50
CA LYS A 107 5.22 -17.07 7.56
C LYS A 107 5.22 -17.83 8.89
N ASN A 108 5.33 -19.16 8.86
CA ASN A 108 5.28 -20.01 10.06
C ASN A 108 6.60 -20.07 10.84
N ASP A 109 7.71 -19.66 10.22
CA ASP A 109 9.06 -19.74 10.82
C ASP A 109 9.64 -18.35 11.11
N ARG A 110 8.84 -17.29 10.90
CA ARG A 110 9.24 -15.91 11.20
C ARG A 110 9.28 -15.66 12.69
N ASP A 111 10.17 -14.77 13.09
CA ASP A 111 10.21 -14.22 14.44
C ASP A 111 8.83 -13.60 14.79
N PRO A 112 8.26 -13.88 15.97
CA PRO A 112 6.93 -13.40 16.34
C PRO A 112 6.80 -11.87 16.31
N LYS A 113 7.86 -11.14 16.64
CA LYS A 113 7.85 -9.67 16.63
C LYS A 113 7.85 -9.15 15.19
N ALA A 114 8.69 -9.71 14.33
CA ALA A 114 8.67 -9.38 12.90
C ALA A 114 7.29 -9.68 12.30
N GLN A 115 6.77 -10.87 12.53
CA GLN A 115 5.46 -11.29 12.01
C GLN A 115 4.32 -10.40 12.51
N ALA A 116 4.33 -9.97 13.77
CA ALA A 116 3.33 -9.05 14.31
C ALA A 116 3.37 -7.66 13.64
N ILE A 117 4.57 -7.12 13.37
CA ILE A 117 4.72 -5.83 12.69
C ILE A 117 4.18 -5.90 11.26
N PHE A 118 4.63 -6.87 10.46
CA PHE A 118 4.21 -7.00 9.07
C PHE A 118 2.73 -7.37 8.93
N ALA A 119 2.20 -8.24 9.79
CA ALA A 119 0.77 -8.59 9.76
C ALA A 119 -0.15 -7.43 10.21
N GLY A 120 0.34 -6.56 11.09
CA GLY A 120 -0.41 -5.39 11.56
C GLY A 120 -0.22 -4.13 10.73
N GLY A 121 0.59 -4.19 9.68
CA GLY A 121 0.81 -3.10 8.74
C GLY A 121 1.45 -1.86 9.35
N PHE A 122 1.23 -0.71 8.70
CA PHE A 122 1.86 0.55 9.10
C PHE A 122 1.53 0.97 10.55
N VAL A 123 0.38 0.57 11.10
CA VAL A 123 0.01 0.85 12.49
C VAL A 123 0.94 0.17 13.49
N MET A 124 1.28 -1.10 13.27
CA MET A 124 2.20 -1.81 14.16
C MET A 124 3.65 -1.35 13.96
N PHE A 125 4.02 -1.00 12.73
CA PHE A 125 5.30 -0.35 12.45
C PHE A 125 5.44 0.98 13.21
N GLU A 126 4.45 1.88 13.13
CA GLU A 126 4.43 3.14 13.86
C GLU A 126 4.61 2.94 15.38
N LYS A 127 3.89 1.96 15.95
CA LYS A 127 4.01 1.65 17.37
C LYS A 127 5.42 1.19 17.73
N ALA A 128 6.00 0.29 16.92
CA ALA A 128 7.33 -0.25 17.17
C ALA A 128 8.42 0.82 17.06
N ILE A 129 8.37 1.67 16.03
CA ILE A 129 9.39 2.70 15.80
C ILE A 129 9.26 3.86 16.80
N LYS A 130 8.05 4.23 17.23
CA LYS A 130 7.85 5.18 18.35
C LYS A 130 8.37 4.64 19.67
N ALA A 131 8.21 3.34 19.94
CA ALA A 131 8.80 2.74 21.13
C ALA A 131 10.33 2.73 21.09
N ALA A 132 10.95 2.71 19.91
CA ALA A 132 12.39 2.70 19.75
C ALA A 132 13.02 4.11 19.72
N PHE A 133 12.39 5.07 19.04
CA PHE A 133 12.97 6.39 18.74
C PHE A 133 12.11 7.59 19.16
N GLY A 134 10.89 7.35 19.68
CA GLY A 134 9.94 8.41 20.03
C GLY A 134 10.19 9.03 21.40
N ASP A 135 9.50 10.15 21.66
CA ASP A 135 9.43 10.74 22.99
C ASP A 135 8.28 10.11 23.80
N PRO A 136 8.53 9.53 24.99
CA PRO A 136 7.45 9.16 25.91
C PRO A 136 6.55 10.34 26.29
N ASP A 137 7.06 11.57 26.22
CA ASP A 137 6.36 12.79 26.64
C ASP A 137 5.80 13.64 25.50
N GLU A 138 5.88 13.20 24.24
CA GLU A 138 5.47 14.01 23.07
C GLU A 138 3.98 14.40 23.11
N GLU A 139 3.11 13.44 23.46
CA GLU A 139 1.66 13.64 23.51
C GLU A 139 1.30 14.62 24.64
N ARG A 140 1.93 14.45 25.81
CA ARG A 140 1.77 15.32 26.98
C ARG A 140 2.31 16.73 26.73
N THR A 141 3.38 16.85 25.95
CA THR A 141 4.01 18.13 25.60
C THR A 141 3.17 18.88 24.57
N ALA A 142 2.63 18.18 23.57
CA ALA A 142 1.71 18.75 22.60
C ALA A 142 0.42 19.26 23.26
N GLU A 143 -0.15 18.50 24.19
CA GLU A 143 -1.31 18.93 24.99
C GLU A 143 -1.02 20.17 25.83
N ARG A 144 0.15 20.23 26.49
CA ARG A 144 0.57 21.43 27.26
C ARG A 144 0.75 22.65 26.37
N GLN A 145 1.32 22.50 25.18
CA GLN A 145 1.48 23.60 24.24
C GLN A 145 0.13 24.10 23.71
N LEU A 146 -0.82 23.20 23.45
CA LEU A 146 -2.19 23.58 23.08
C LEU A 146 -2.92 24.31 24.22
N MET A 147 -2.70 23.90 25.48
CA MET A 147 -3.25 24.61 26.64
C MET A 147 -2.59 25.97 26.89
N ALA A 148 -1.31 26.13 26.56
CA ALA A 148 -0.58 27.39 26.73
C ALA A 148 -0.90 28.44 25.64
N LEU A 149 -1.54 28.04 24.55
CA LEU A 149 -2.03 28.92 23.48
C LEU A 149 -3.48 29.39 23.71
N ARG A 150 -4.07 29.08 24.87
CA ARG A 150 -5.44 29.42 25.25
C ARG A 150 -5.47 30.45 26.37
#